data_AF-A0AA35SUW3-F1
#
_entry.id   AF-A0AA35SUW3-F1
#
_cell.length_a   1.000
_cell.length_b   1.000
_cell.length_c   1.000
_cell.angle_alpha   90.00
_cell.angle_beta   90.00
_cell.angle_gamma   90.00
#
_symmetry.space_group_name_H-M   'P 1'
#
loop_
_entity.id
_entity.type
_entity.pdbx_description
1 polymer ?
#
loop_
_entity_poly.entity_id
_entity_poly.type
_entity_poly.pdbx_seq_one_letter_code
_entity_poly.pdbx_strand_id
1 'polypeptide(L)' 'MGIREVSRLYNVPYETLRRRVNHVVPLECRSGPPTVLTQDEEHQLAMYCAKMADMGFGLSRDDVMHTAYKI' A
#
# COMPACT_ATOMS: atom_id res chain seq x y z
N MET A 1 -8.61 -12.70 -25.54
CA MET A 1 -8.57 -13.54 -24.31
C MET A 1 -9.68 -13.11 -23.38
N GLY A 2 -10.67 -13.97 -23.17
CA GLY A 2 -11.78 -13.73 -22.24
C GLY A 2 -11.43 -14.12 -20.80
N ILE A 3 -12.11 -13.51 -19.82
CA ILE A 3 -11.91 -13.79 -18.38
C ILE A 3 -12.05 -15.30 -18.06
N ARG A 4 -12.89 -16.02 -18.80
CA ARG A 4 -13.08 -17.48 -18.65
C ARG A 4 -11.86 -18.30 -19.10
N GLU A 5 -11.16 -17.87 -20.16
CA GLU A 5 -9.92 -18.52 -20.60
C GLU A 5 -8.79 -18.28 -19.59
N VAL A 6 -8.68 -17.04 -19.09
CA VAL A 6 -7.71 -16.64 -18.06
C VAL A 6 -7.96 -17.40 -16.74
N SER A 7 -9.22 -17.59 -16.35
CA SER A 7 -9.59 -18.37 -15.16
C SER A 7 -9.07 -19.82 -15.23
N ARG A 8 -9.16 -20.45 -16.40
CA ARG A 8 -8.64 -21.81 -16.63
C ARG A 8 -7.12 -21.85 -16.67
N LEU A 9 -6.49 -20.86 -17.31
CA LEU A 9 -5.04 -20.80 -17.45
C LEU A 9 -4.33 -20.60 -16.10
N TYR A 10 -4.86 -19.73 -15.26
CA TYR A 10 -4.25 -19.37 -13.97
C TYR A 10 -4.85 -20.12 -12.77
N ASN A 11 -5.82 -21.02 -13.00
CA ASN A 11 -6.55 -21.76 -11.95
C ASN A 11 -7.12 -20.84 -10.84
N VAL A 12 -7.59 -19.65 -11.23
CA VAL A 12 -8.23 -18.69 -10.34
C VAL A 12 -9.73 -18.68 -10.63
N PRO A 13 -10.62 -18.69 -9.63
CA PRO A 13 -12.06 -18.65 -9.86
C PRO A 13 -12.47 -17.48 -10.73
N TYR A 14 -13.35 -17.74 -11.69
CA TYR A 14 -13.87 -16.73 -12.62
C TYR A 14 -14.39 -15.49 -11.88
N GLU A 15 -15.08 -15.71 -10.77
CA GLU A 15 -15.66 -14.64 -9.97
C GLU A 15 -14.60 -13.75 -9.31
N THR A 16 -13.49 -14.33 -8.86
CA THR A 16 -12.35 -13.59 -8.30
C THR A 16 -11.70 -12.70 -9.36
N LEU A 17 -11.48 -13.23 -10.57
CA LEU A 17 -10.95 -12.44 -11.69
C LEU A 17 -11.95 -11.35 -12.10
N ARG A 18 -13.24 -11.68 -12.20
CA ARG A 18 -14.30 -10.72 -12.54
C ARG A 18 -14.38 -9.59 -11.52
N ARG A 19 -14.30 -9.87 -10.22
CA ARG A 19 -14.32 -8.85 -9.16
C ARG A 19 -13.10 -7.92 -9.24
N ARG A 20 -11.92 -8.45 -9.53
CA ARG A 20 -10.69 -7.67 -9.72
C ARG A 20 -10.73 -6.81 -11.00
N VAL A 21 -11.22 -7.36 -12.11
CA VAL A 21 -11.38 -6.64 -13.39
C VAL A 21 -12.44 -5.54 -13.28
N ASN A 22 -13.51 -5.77 -12.53
CA ASN A 22 -14.56 -4.78 -12.29
C ASN A 22 -14.22 -3.78 -11.16
N HIS A 23 -12.97 -3.77 -10.66
CA HIS A 23 -12.50 -2.91 -9.57
C HIS A 23 -13.34 -2.97 -8.27
N VAL A 24 -14.10 -4.04 -8.06
CA VAL A 24 -14.84 -4.28 -6.80
C VAL A 24 -13.87 -4.54 -5.65
N VAL A 25 -12.69 -5.07 -5.96
CA VAL A 25 -11.59 -5.30 -5.02
C VAL A 25 -10.34 -4.64 -5.60
N PRO A 26 -9.55 -3.91 -4.79
CA PRO A 26 -8.27 -3.36 -5.24
C PRO A 26 -7.38 -4.46 -5.82
N LEU A 27 -6.72 -4.19 -6.94
CA LEU A 27 -5.74 -5.09 -7.54
C LEU A 27 -4.49 -5.21 -6.65
N GLU A 28 -4.13 -4.10 -6.02
CA GLU A 28 -3.02 -3.95 -5.08
C GLU A 28 -3.58 -3.95 -3.64
N CYS A 29 -3.81 -5.13 -3.08
CA CYS A 29 -4.08 -5.27 -1.64
C CYS A 29 -2.78 -5.64 -0.93
N ARG A 30 -2.26 -4.79 -0.03
CA ARG A 30 -1.20 -5.22 0.90
C ARG A 30 -1.74 -6.40 1.73
N SER A 31 -0.98 -7.49 1.78
CA SER A 31 -1.27 -8.62 2.66
C SER A 31 -0.79 -8.26 4.07
N GLY A 32 -1.70 -7.78 4.93
CA GLY A 32 -1.34 -7.39 6.30
C GLY A 32 -2.49 -6.71 7.05
N PRO A 33 -2.33 -6.49 8.37
CA PRO A 33 -3.27 -5.70 9.15
C PRO A 33 -3.43 -4.29 8.55
N PRO A 34 -4.59 -3.65 8.73
CA PRO A 34 -4.83 -2.30 8.23
C PRO A 34 -3.75 -1.35 8.75
N THR A 35 -3.21 -0.52 7.88
CA THR A 35 -2.22 0.50 8.25
C THR A 35 -2.85 1.46 9.26
N VAL A 36 -2.15 1.77 10.34
CA VAL A 36 -2.61 2.74 11.35
C VAL A 36 -2.74 4.14 10.73
N LEU A 37 -1.89 4.43 9.75
CA LEU A 37 -1.88 5.65 8.97
C LEU A 37 -2.55 5.43 7.60
N THR A 38 -3.26 6.44 7.13
CA THR A 38 -3.76 6.53 5.76
C THR A 38 -2.60 6.68 4.77
N GLN A 39 -2.86 6.41 3.49
CA GLN A 39 -1.83 6.47 2.46
C GLN A 39 -1.22 7.88 2.31
N ASP A 40 -2.03 8.92 2.52
CA ASP A 40 -1.58 10.32 2.54
C ASP A 40 -0.65 10.61 3.73
N GLU A 41 -0.98 10.11 4.91
CA GLU A 41 -0.15 10.28 6.12
C GLU A 41 1.18 9.52 6.00
N GLU A 42 1.17 8.30 5.45
CA GLU A 42 2.41 7.57 5.13
C GLU A 42 3.27 8.38 4.14
N HIS A 43 2.66 9.04 3.15
CA HIS A 43 3.38 9.84 2.17
C HIS A 43 4.00 11.11 2.77
N GLN A 44 3.27 11.80 3.65
CA GLN A 44 3.78 12.97 4.39
C GLN A 44 4.96 12.60 5.28
N LEU A 45 4.88 11.47 5.99
CA LEU A 45 5.96 10.96 6.83
C LEU A 45 7.20 10.61 5.98
N ALA A 46 7.01 9.95 4.83
CA ALA A 46 8.10 9.60 3.92
C ALA A 46 8.79 10.86 3.36
N MET A 47 8.02 11.87 2.97
CA MET A 47 8.57 13.16 2.52
C MET A 47 9.34 13.87 3.63
N TYR A 48 8.87 13.82 4.87
CA TYR A 48 9.56 14.40 6.02
C TYR A 48 10.90 13.69 6.27
N CYS A 49 10.92 12.36 6.24
CA CYS A 49 12.14 11.57 6.36
C CYS A 49 13.16 11.89 5.25
N ALA A 50 12.70 11.99 4.00
CA ALA A 50 13.57 12.33 2.87
C ALA A 50 14.16 13.74 3.00
N LYS A 51 13.35 14.73 3.41
CA LYS A 51 13.81 16.11 3.66
C LYS A 51 14.83 16.19 4.78
N MET A 52 14.59 15.48 5.89
CA MET A 52 15.52 15.47 7.03
C MET A 52 16.85 14.82 6.65
N ALA A 53 16.81 13.73 5.86
CA ALA A 53 18.00 13.10 5.32
C ALA A 53 18.80 14.02 4.38
N ASP A 54 18.12 14.78 3.50
CA ASP A 54 18.75 15.77 2.61
C ASP A 54 19.43 16.91 3.39
N MET A 55 18.83 17.34 4.50
CA MET A 55 19.43 18.31 5.43
C MET A 55 20.57 17.74 6.28
N GLY A 56 20.91 16.46 6.14
CA GLY A 56 21.96 15.79 6.91
C GLY A 56 21.54 15.33 8.31
N PHE A 57 20.26 15.44 8.65
CA PHE A 57 19.69 14.95 9.91
C PHE A 57 18.99 13.60 9.67
N GLY A 58 19.73 12.50 9.85
CA GLY A 58 19.12 11.18 9.87
C GLY A 58 18.20 11.03 11.08
N LEU A 59 16.90 10.82 10.85
CA LEU A 59 15.95 10.51 11.91
C LEU A 59 16.19 9.09 12.42
N SER A 60 16.20 8.93 13.74
CA SER A 60 16.20 7.59 14.34
C SER A 60 14.79 6.98 14.28
N ARG A 61 14.71 5.66 14.44
CA ARG A 61 13.42 4.94 14.46
C ARG A 61 12.45 5.51 15.50
N ASP A 62 12.98 5.99 16.63
CA ASP A 62 12.19 6.53 17.73
C ASP A 62 11.57 7.89 17.39
N ASP A 63 12.33 8.73 16.67
CA ASP A 63 11.86 10.04 16.18
C ASP A 63 10.77 9.89 15.12
N VAL A 64 10.90 8.90 14.25
CA VAL A 64 9.89 8.56 13.23
C VAL A 64 8.60 8.06 13.90
N MET A 65 8.69 7.26 14.97
CA MET A 65 7.51 6.85 15.72
C MET A 65 6.84 8.04 16.42
N HIS A 66 7.60 8.90 17.10
CA HIS A 66 7.05 10.08 17.78
C HIS A 66 6.37 11.07 16.82
N THR A 67 6.89 11.21 15.61
CA THR A 67 6.27 12.04 14.57
C THR A 67 5.02 11.39 13.99
N ALA A 68 5.03 10.08 13.76
CA ALA A 68 3.85 9.33 13.31
C ALA A 68 2.66 9.38 14.28
N TYR A 69 2.88 9.47 15.60
CA TYR A 69 1.79 9.62 16.58
C TYR A 69 1.29 11.06 16.77
N LYS A 70 1.91 12.04 16.12
CA LYS A 70 1.56 13.46 16.18
C LYS A 70 0.89 14.00 14.91
N ILE A 71 0.88 13.21 13.84
CA ILE A 71 0.15 13.47 12.60
C ILE A 71 -1.28 12.95 12.83
#